data_AF-A0A3G2TB13-F1
#
_entry.id   AF-A0A3G2TB13-F1
#
_cell.length_a   1.000
_cell.length_b   1.000
_cell.length_c   1.000
_cell.angle_alpha   90.00
_cell.angle_beta   90.00
_cell.angle_gamma   90.00
#
_symmetry.space_group_name_H-M   'P 1'
#
loop_
_entity.id
_entity.type
_entity.pdbx_description
1 polymer ?
#
loop_
_entity_poly.entity_id
_entity_poly.type
_entity_poly.pdbx_seq_one_letter_code
_entity_poly.pdbx_strand_id
1 'polypeptide(L)'
;MKSVADARNIEINKKEFVGKPLSYLVSKMDVEVKSIKAFPNKNANEVNRITFRYVTNYEYKKTSTKEIKDRPTQLTIVFNQNWEMFGERCMTSNSKCVEWTKEDAKNLGDLIVYDIYVLGKN
;
A
#
# COMPACT_ATOMS: atom_id res chain seq x y z
N MET A 1 -2.98 -6.66 17.05
CA MET A 1 -3.63 -7.16 15.82
C MET A 1 -2.68 -8.15 15.13
N LYS A 2 -3.20 -9.20 14.47
CA LYS A 2 -2.40 -10.40 14.12
C LYS A 2 -2.77 -11.04 12.76
N SER A 3 -3.67 -10.48 11.92
CA SER A 3 -4.10 -11.21 10.70
C SER A 3 -4.64 -10.36 9.54
N VAL A 4 -4.86 -11.01 8.40
CA VAL A 4 -5.52 -10.50 7.17
C VAL A 4 -6.88 -9.83 7.44
N ALA A 5 -7.59 -10.25 8.50
CA ALA A 5 -8.85 -9.65 8.94
C ALA A 5 -8.69 -8.16 9.28
N ASP A 6 -7.49 -7.73 9.66
CA ASP A 6 -7.18 -6.37 10.05
C ASP A 6 -7.23 -5.39 8.87
N ALA A 7 -6.80 -5.80 7.67
CA ALA A 7 -6.88 -4.97 6.47
C ALA A 7 -8.34 -4.70 6.08
N ARG A 8 -9.20 -5.72 6.18
CA ARG A 8 -10.64 -5.60 5.92
C ARG A 8 -11.34 -4.73 6.97
N ASN A 9 -10.96 -4.84 8.24
CA ASN A 9 -11.47 -3.94 9.28
C ASN A 9 -11.11 -2.48 9.00
N ILE A 10 -9.90 -2.20 8.49
CA ILE A 10 -9.52 -0.86 8.06
C ILE A 10 -10.42 -0.39 6.90
N GLU A 11 -10.70 -1.23 5.91
CA GLU A 11 -11.60 -0.88 4.79
C GLU A 11 -13.04 -0.58 5.26
N ILE A 12 -13.60 -1.40 6.15
CA ILE A 12 -14.94 -1.19 6.72
C ILE A 12 -14.99 0.14 7.48
N ASN A 13 -13.95 0.44 8.25
CA ASN A 13 -13.86 1.66 9.07
C ASN A 13 -13.08 2.79 8.35
N LYS A 14 -12.99 2.77 7.02
CA LYS A 14 -12.11 3.70 6.27
C LYS A 14 -12.37 5.17 6.54
N LYS A 15 -13.61 5.53 6.93
CA LYS A 15 -14.00 6.89 7.33
C LYS A 15 -13.17 7.44 8.50
N GLU A 16 -12.61 6.57 9.35
CA GLU A 16 -11.73 7.00 10.44
C GLU A 16 -10.35 7.47 9.98
N PHE A 17 -9.95 7.10 8.77
CA PHE A 17 -8.61 7.35 8.21
C PHE A 17 -8.65 8.36 7.07
N VAL A 18 -9.74 8.45 6.31
CA VAL A 18 -9.91 9.43 5.23
C VAL A 18 -9.78 10.86 5.81
N GLY A 19 -9.01 11.70 5.11
CA GLY A 19 -8.67 13.05 5.54
C GLY A 19 -7.53 13.14 6.56
N LYS A 20 -6.98 12.01 7.02
CA LYS A 20 -5.84 11.97 7.93
C LYS A 20 -4.53 11.61 7.21
N PRO A 21 -3.38 11.94 7.80
CA PRO A 21 -2.07 11.55 7.26
C PRO A 21 -1.89 10.02 7.24
N LEU A 22 -1.09 9.53 6.29
CA LEU A 22 -0.71 8.12 6.17
C LEU A 22 -0.06 7.61 7.47
N SER A 23 0.74 8.44 8.14
CA SER A 23 1.36 8.10 9.42
C SER A 23 0.33 7.72 10.49
N TYR A 24 -0.85 8.35 10.50
CA TYR A 24 -1.94 7.98 11.41
C TYR A 24 -2.45 6.57 11.10
N LEU A 25 -2.69 6.26 9.81
CA LEU A 25 -3.10 4.91 9.40
C LEU A 25 -2.04 3.86 9.79
N VAL A 26 -0.77 4.11 9.46
CA VAL A 26 0.35 3.21 9.78
C VAL A 26 0.47 2.99 11.30
N SER A 27 0.23 4.01 12.11
CA SER A 27 0.26 3.89 13.59
C SER A 27 -0.85 3.01 14.17
N LYS A 28 -1.92 2.75 13.41
CA LYS A 28 -3.05 1.89 13.80
C LYS A 28 -2.95 0.49 13.21
N MET A 29 -1.94 0.23 12.39
CA MET A 29 -1.67 -1.08 11.84
C MET A 29 -0.71 -1.84 12.76
N ASP A 30 -1.14 -2.93 13.38
CA ASP A 30 -0.19 -3.80 14.10
C ASP A 30 0.44 -4.87 13.20
N VAL A 31 0.05 -4.92 11.92
CA VAL A 31 0.62 -5.87 10.95
C VAL A 31 1.71 -5.18 10.15
N GLU A 32 2.90 -5.78 10.17
CA GLU A 32 4.04 -5.31 9.40
C GLU A 32 3.77 -5.36 7.89
N VAL A 33 3.96 -4.22 7.23
CA VAL A 33 3.99 -4.15 5.76
C VAL A 33 5.35 -4.66 5.30
N LYS A 34 5.35 -5.75 4.52
CA LYS A 34 6.59 -6.37 4.02
C LYS A 34 6.97 -5.90 2.62
N SER A 35 5.97 -5.54 1.82
CA SER A 35 6.23 -4.99 0.49
C SER A 35 5.15 -4.00 0.07
N ILE A 36 5.50 -3.12 -0.86
CA ILE A 36 4.59 -2.15 -1.44
C ILE A 36 4.51 -2.28 -2.96
N LYS A 37 3.48 -1.66 -3.52
CA LYS A 37 3.43 -1.29 -4.93
C LYS A 37 2.86 0.11 -5.06
N ALA A 38 3.68 1.04 -5.54
CA ALA A 38 3.21 2.35 -5.98
C ALA A 38 2.52 2.22 -7.36
N PHE A 39 1.46 3.00 -7.56
CA PHE A 39 0.74 3.08 -8.83
C PHE A 39 0.70 4.53 -9.32
N PRO A 40 1.08 4.78 -10.58
CA PRO A 40 0.99 6.11 -11.14
C PRO A 40 -0.48 6.58 -11.23
N ASN A 41 -0.66 7.89 -11.18
CA ASN A 41 -1.89 8.58 -11.53
C ASN A 41 -2.00 8.68 -13.07
N LYS A 42 -2.97 9.45 -13.59
CA LYS A 42 -3.12 9.72 -15.04
C LYS A 42 -1.81 10.20 -15.67
N ASN A 43 -1.05 11.03 -14.95
CA ASN A 43 0.32 11.35 -15.31
C ASN A 43 1.25 10.22 -14.82
N ALA A 44 1.99 9.61 -15.74
CA ALA A 44 2.86 8.47 -15.44
C ALA A 44 4.02 8.80 -14.48
N ASN A 45 4.33 10.09 -14.29
CA ASN A 45 5.37 10.58 -13.39
C ASN A 45 4.86 10.94 -11.99
N GLU A 46 3.54 10.92 -11.79
CA GLU A 46 2.88 11.22 -10.52
C GLU A 46 2.36 9.92 -9.92
N VAL A 47 2.54 9.72 -8.61
CA VAL A 47 1.92 8.63 -7.88
C VAL A 47 0.92 9.22 -6.91
N ASN A 48 -0.26 8.60 -6.85
CA ASN A 48 -1.30 8.96 -5.88
C ASN A 48 -1.86 7.73 -5.15
N ARG A 49 -1.20 6.58 -5.30
CA ARG A 49 -1.71 5.32 -4.74
C ARG A 49 -0.56 4.39 -4.38
N ILE A 50 -0.63 3.85 -3.16
CA ILE A 50 0.23 2.77 -2.70
C ILE A 50 -0.63 1.59 -2.29
N THR A 51 -0.19 0.39 -2.66
CA THR A 51 -0.72 -0.86 -2.14
C THR A 51 0.28 -1.48 -1.18
N PHE A 52 -0.10 -1.60 0.08
CA PHE A 52 0.61 -2.36 1.10
C PHE A 52 0.32 -3.85 0.99
N ARG A 53 1.35 -4.66 1.22
CA ARG A 53 1.29 -6.12 1.24
C ARG A 53 1.97 -6.65 2.50
N TYR A 54 1.35 -7.66 3.09
CA TYR A 54 1.82 -8.33 4.30
C TYR A 54 2.72 -9.54 4.02
N VAL A 55 3.05 -9.74 2.74
CA VAL A 55 3.99 -10.74 2.22
C VAL A 55 5.08 -10.03 1.43
N THR A 56 6.22 -10.68 1.26
CA THR A 56 7.31 -10.13 0.42
C THR A 56 6.88 -10.04 -1.04
N ASN A 57 7.54 -9.18 -1.83
CA ASN A 57 7.27 -9.07 -3.27
C ASN A 57 7.51 -10.41 -3.99
N TYR A 58 8.50 -11.19 -3.55
CA TYR A 58 8.78 -12.52 -4.08
C TYR A 58 7.63 -13.50 -3.85
N GLU A 59 7.10 -13.58 -2.62
CA GLU A 59 5.94 -14.42 -2.30
C GLU A 59 4.69 -13.99 -3.06
N TYR A 60 4.44 -12.68 -3.16
CA TYR A 60 3.30 -12.17 -3.92
C TYR A 60 3.38 -12.56 -5.40
N LYS A 61 4.57 -12.47 -6.02
CA LYS A 61 4.80 -12.86 -7.42
C LYS A 61 4.52 -14.33 -7.70
N LYS A 62 4.69 -15.24 -6.73
CA LYS A 62 4.31 -16.67 -6.89
C LYS A 62 2.82 -16.87 -7.14
N THR A 63 1.99 -15.86 -6.90
CA THR A 63 0.54 -15.89 -7.12
C THR A 63 0.09 -15.13 -8.37
N SER A 64 1.03 -14.75 -9.24
CA SER A 64 0.78 -13.93 -10.44
C SER A 64 -0.18 -14.57 -11.45
N THR A 65 -0.28 -15.90 -11.46
CA THR A 65 -1.19 -16.67 -12.33
C THR A 65 -2.60 -16.81 -11.75
N LYS A 66 -2.81 -16.49 -10.46
CA LYS A 66 -4.11 -16.59 -9.79
C LYS A 66 -4.96 -15.35 -10.07
N GLU A 67 -6.29 -15.49 -9.99
CA GLU A 67 -7.20 -14.35 -9.96
C GLU A 67 -6.94 -13.46 -8.74
N ILE A 68 -7.24 -12.16 -8.83
CA ILE A 68 -6.94 -11.21 -7.75
C ILE A 68 -7.56 -11.62 -6.41
N LYS A 69 -8.76 -12.22 -6.41
CA LYS A 69 -9.46 -12.71 -5.21
C LYS A 69 -8.75 -13.87 -4.51
N ASP A 70 -7.85 -14.57 -5.22
CA ASP A 70 -7.10 -15.73 -4.72
C ASP A 70 -5.64 -15.40 -4.40
N ARG A 71 -5.25 -14.13 -4.55
CA ARG A 71 -3.92 -13.61 -4.20
C ARG A 71 -3.86 -13.21 -2.73
N PRO A 72 -2.67 -13.07 -2.12
CA PRO A 72 -2.53 -12.56 -0.76
C PRO A 72 -3.24 -11.22 -0.60
N THR A 73 -3.83 -10.98 0.57
CA THR A 73 -4.52 -9.72 0.88
C THR A 73 -3.58 -8.53 0.78
N GLN A 74 -4.12 -7.44 0.25
CA GLN A 74 -3.43 -6.17 0.03
C GLN A 74 -4.34 -5.01 0.43
N LEU A 75 -3.78 -4.03 1.14
CA LEU A 75 -4.45 -2.80 1.50
C LEU A 75 -4.01 -1.71 0.53
N THR A 76 -4.95 -1.14 -0.22
CA THR A 76 -4.65 -0.05 -1.14
C THR A 76 -5.13 1.27 -0.58
N ILE A 77 -4.22 2.25 -0.58
CA ILE A 77 -4.43 3.60 -0.10
C ILE A 77 -4.33 4.53 -1.30
N VAL A 78 -5.37 5.34 -1.50
CA VAL A 78 -5.41 6.42 -2.47
C VAL A 78 -5.21 7.73 -1.73
N PHE A 79 -4.40 8.61 -2.28
CA PHE A 79 -4.08 9.91 -1.71
C PHE A 79 -4.77 11.03 -2.50
N ASN A 80 -5.11 12.13 -1.83
CA ASN A 80 -5.68 13.29 -2.52
C ASN A 80 -4.59 14.21 -3.12
N GLN A 81 -3.32 13.92 -2.83
CA GLN A 81 -2.17 14.56 -3.46
C GLN A 81 -1.42 13.57 -4.35
N ASN A 82 -0.73 14.13 -5.34
CA ASN A 82 0.33 13.43 -6.04
C ASN A 82 1.65 13.66 -5.30
N TRP A 83 2.53 12.68 -5.32
CA TRP A 83 3.96 12.93 -5.13
C TRP A 83 4.73 12.50 -6.37
N GLU A 84 5.84 13.19 -6.61
CA GLU A 84 6.71 12.90 -7.73
C GLU A 84 7.49 11.61 -7.49
N MET A 85 7.60 10.78 -8.53
CA MET A 85 8.63 9.75 -8.55
C MET A 85 9.97 10.39 -8.91
N PHE A 86 10.74 10.82 -7.91
CA PHE A 86 12.14 11.17 -8.14
C PHE A 86 12.96 9.88 -8.36
N GLY A 87 13.60 9.75 -9.53
CA GLY A 87 14.50 8.63 -9.86
C GLY A 87 13.91 7.54 -10.77
N GLU A 88 14.58 6.39 -10.88
CA GLU A 88 14.10 5.27 -11.69
C GLU A 88 12.72 4.81 -11.23
N ARG A 89 11.82 4.61 -12.19
CA ARG A 89 10.47 4.12 -11.92
C ARG A 89 10.56 2.85 -11.09
N CYS A 90 9.90 2.84 -9.93
CA CYS A 90 9.74 1.65 -9.12
C CYS A 90 9.02 0.55 -9.90
N MET A 91 9.82 -0.28 -10.56
CA MET A 91 9.37 -1.47 -11.26
C MET A 91 9.47 -2.66 -10.31
N THR A 92 8.62 -3.66 -10.51
CA THR A 92 8.61 -4.87 -9.68
C THR A 92 9.93 -5.65 -9.72
N SER A 93 10.83 -5.33 -10.66
CA SER A 93 12.20 -5.84 -10.79
C SER A 93 13.22 -5.14 -9.89
N ASN A 94 12.93 -3.95 -9.38
CA ASN A 94 13.82 -3.20 -8.50
C ASN A 94 13.49 -3.50 -7.03
N SER A 95 14.35 -4.23 -6.33
CA SER A 95 14.16 -4.60 -4.92
C SER A 95 14.08 -3.39 -3.99
N LYS A 96 14.77 -2.29 -4.33
CA LYS A 96 14.89 -1.10 -3.47
C LYS A 96 13.59 -0.32 -3.27
N CYS A 97 12.57 -0.60 -4.08
CA CYS A 97 11.33 0.19 -4.08
C CYS A 97 10.08 -0.67 -3.85
N VAL A 98 10.26 -1.99 -3.72
CA VAL A 98 9.18 -2.94 -3.44
C VAL A 98 9.13 -3.34 -1.97
N GLU A 99 10.15 -3.03 -1.18
CA GLU A 99 10.14 -3.22 0.28
C GLU A 99 9.62 -1.96 0.96
N TRP A 100 8.86 -2.12 2.05
CA TRP A 100 8.43 -0.99 2.87
C TRP A 100 9.46 -0.76 3.96
N THR A 101 9.97 0.46 4.08
CA THR A 101 10.94 0.83 5.10
C THR A 101 10.37 1.83 6.09
N LYS A 102 11.05 1.99 7.23
CA LYS A 102 10.73 3.05 8.21
C LYS A 102 10.96 4.45 7.62
N GLU A 103 11.87 4.56 6.67
CA GLU A 103 12.15 5.82 5.97
C GLU A 103 10.98 6.19 5.05
N ASP A 104 10.38 5.22 4.34
CA ASP A 104 9.17 5.45 3.55
C ASP A 104 8.02 5.94 4.41
N ALA A 105 7.82 5.33 5.58
CA ALA A 105 6.79 5.76 6.54
C ALA A 105 6.98 7.20 7.01
N LYS A 106 8.24 7.67 7.09
CA LYS A 106 8.57 9.05 7.44
C LYS A 106 8.34 10.00 6.26
N ASN A 107 8.87 9.65 5.08
CA ASN A 107 8.84 10.52 3.90
C ASN A 107 7.43 10.67 3.29
N LEU A 108 6.61 9.62 3.40
CA LEU A 108 5.25 9.57 2.86
C LEU A 108 4.18 9.76 3.95
N GLY A 109 4.61 9.95 5.20
CA GLY A 109 3.73 9.98 6.37
C GLY A 109 2.70 11.09 6.35
N ASP A 110 3.01 12.21 5.70
CA ASP A 110 2.17 13.42 5.64
C ASP A 110 1.16 13.39 4.48
N LEU A 111 1.23 12.38 3.60
CA LEU A 111 0.25 12.22 2.53
C LEU A 111 -1.15 11.97 3.11
N ILE A 112 -2.14 12.66 2.58
CA ILE A 112 -3.51 12.62 3.11
C ILE A 112 -4.29 11.53 2.39
N VAL A 113 -4.83 10.62 3.20
CA VAL A 113 -5.65 9.50 2.73
C VAL A 113 -6.95 10.04 2.14
N TYR A 114 -7.20 9.72 0.86
CA TYR A 114 -8.46 10.00 0.16
C TYR A 114 -9.41 8.81 0.20
N ASP A 115 -8.89 7.61 -0.03
CA ASP A 115 -9.69 6.37 -0.01
C ASP A 115 -8.83 5.17 0.39
N ILE A 116 -9.48 4.13 0.88
CA ILE A 116 -8.87 2.85 1.23
C ILE A 116 -9.76 1.72 0.72
N TYR A 117 -9.14 0.71 0.11
CA TYR A 117 -9.83 -0.52 -0.29
C TYR A 117 -8.91 -1.74 -0.24
N VAL A 118 -9.50 -2.93 -0.09
CA VAL A 118 -8.76 -4.19 0.05
C VAL A 118 -8.98 -5.11 -1.15
N LEU A 119 -7.87 -5.66 -1.62
CA LEU A 119 -7.83 -6.68 -2.68
C LEU A 119 -7.27 -7.98 -2.10
N GLY A 120 -7.52 -9.11 -2.77
CA GLY A 120 -6.97 -10.40 -2.34
C GLY A 120 -7.95 -11.27 -1.56
N LYS A 121 -7.40 -12.39 -1.10
CA LYS A 121 -8.11 -13.47 -0.42
C LYS A 121 -8.36 -13.12 1.04
N ASN A 122 -9.63 -13.22 1.44
CA ASN A 122 -10.09 -13.17 2.82
C ASN A 122 -9.40 -14.24 3.68
#